data_AF-A0A250XBZ0-F1
#
_entry.id   AF-A0A250XBZ0-F1
#
_cell.length_a   1.000
_cell.length_b   1.000
_cell.length_c   1.000
_cell.angle_alpha   90.00
_cell.angle_beta   90.00
_cell.angle_gamma   90.00
#
_symmetry.space_group_name_H-M   'P 1'
#
loop_
_entity.id
_entity.type
_entity.pdbx_description
1 polymer ?
#
loop_
_entity_poly.entity_id
_entity_poly.type
_entity_poly.pdbx_seq_one_letter_code
_entity_poly.pdbx_strand_id
1 'polypeptide(L)'
;MGLVKQVSSSLVKRNIQRLTSTYMTLSLMDIASHVGLASPQEAEQHVLMMIESGQVHAQIDEHDGMVRFLEDPEQYNNERTAERLDSQIRQSINLATKMKSVHESVMCDRQYLSKISAKERSRLDVPPDDVQMLYQP
;
A
#
# COMPACT_ATOMS: atom_id res chain seq x y z
N MET A 1 -17.37 19.12 -3.66
CA MET A 1 -15.91 19.35 -3.82
C MET A 1 -15.44 18.61 -5.06
N GLY A 2 -14.59 19.21 -5.91
CA GLY A 2 -14.04 18.53 -7.10
C GLY A 2 -12.75 17.77 -6.78
N LEU A 3 -12.45 16.71 -7.54
CA LEU A 3 -11.27 15.85 -7.35
C LEU A 3 -9.96 16.65 -7.34
N VAL A 4 -9.83 17.67 -8.19
CA VAL A 4 -8.64 18.53 -8.26
C VAL A 4 -8.39 19.25 -6.93
N LYS A 5 -9.44 19.79 -6.30
CA LYS A 5 -9.33 20.45 -4.99
C LYS A 5 -8.95 19.46 -3.89
N GLN A 6 -9.48 18.23 -3.96
CA GLN A 6 -9.10 17.17 -3.01
C GLN A 6 -7.63 16.76 -3.17
N VAL A 7 -7.14 16.62 -4.40
CA VAL A 7 -5.72 16.31 -4.66
C VAL A 7 -4.80 17.41 -4.14
N SER A 8 -5.14 18.69 -4.37
CA SER A 8 -4.38 19.81 -3.84
C SER A 8 -4.31 19.79 -2.30
N SER A 9 -5.43 19.56 -1.62
CA SER A 9 -5.45 19.42 -0.16
C SER A 9 -4.63 18.23 0.33
N SER A 10 -4.73 17.08 -0.34
CA SER A 10 -3.95 15.88 -0.02
C SER A 10 -2.45 16.08 -0.24
N LEU A 11 -2.05 16.92 -1.20
CA LEU A 11 -0.63 17.23 -1.44
C LEU A 11 -0.02 18.00 -0.26
N VAL A 12 -0.73 19.00 0.26
CA VAL A 12 -0.30 19.75 1.46
C VAL A 12 -0.10 18.79 2.63
N LYS A 13 -1.10 17.95 2.91
CA LYS A 13 -1.03 16.92 3.96
C LYS A 13 0.18 16.00 3.80
N ARG A 14 0.41 15.51 2.58
CA ARG A 14 1.55 14.63 2.27
C ARG A 14 2.89 15.34 2.48
N ASN A 15 2.98 16.62 2.15
CA ASN A 15 4.22 17.37 2.34
C ASN A 15 4.50 17.62 3.82
N ILE A 16 3.47 17.94 4.62
CA ILE A 16 3.62 18.05 6.09
C ILE A 16 4.07 16.72 6.69
N GLN A 17 3.49 15.59 6.27
CA GLN A 17 3.93 14.26 6.71
C GLN A 17 5.39 13.94 6.36
N ARG A 18 5.93 14.48 5.25
CA ARG A 18 7.34 14.30 4.94
C ARG A 18 8.24 15.06 5.91
N LEU A 19 7.81 16.24 6.36
CA LEU A 19 8.56 17.04 7.32
C LEU A 19 8.74 16.29 8.66
N THR A 20 7.76 15.48 9.07
CA THR A 20 7.88 14.66 10.30
C THR A 20 8.97 13.60 10.21
N SER A 21 9.41 13.23 9.00
CA SER A 21 10.47 12.23 8.78
C SER A 21 11.87 12.84 8.83
N THR A 22 11.99 14.16 8.66
CA THR A 22 13.29 14.86 8.57
C THR A 22 13.52 15.84 9.72
N TYR A 23 12.45 16.32 10.35
CA TYR A 23 12.51 17.32 11.42
C TYR A 23 11.86 16.78 12.70
N MET A 24 12.54 16.99 13.82
CA MET A 24 11.96 16.79 15.16
C MET A 24 11.18 18.04 15.60
N THR A 25 11.62 19.22 15.20
CA THR A 25 10.95 20.49 15.50
C THR A 25 11.14 21.45 14.32
N LEU A 26 10.10 22.18 13.94
CA LEU A 26 10.13 23.10 12.81
C LEU A 26 9.19 24.29 13.06
N SER A 27 9.56 25.48 12.60
CA SER A 27 8.71 26.67 12.76
C SER A 27 7.48 26.61 11.86
N LEU A 28 6.36 27.22 12.29
CA LEU A 28 5.15 27.33 11.47
C LEU A 28 5.40 28.10 10.16
N MET A 29 6.33 29.06 10.19
CA MET A 29 6.73 29.83 9.00
C MET A 29 7.51 28.97 7.99
N ASP A 30 8.42 28.13 8.47
CA ASP A 30 9.17 27.21 7.61
C ASP A 30 8.26 26.13 7.04
N ILE A 31 7.31 25.61 7.84
CA ILE A 31 6.29 24.66 7.37
C ILE A 31 5.49 25.31 6.22
N ALA A 32 4.96 26.52 6.42
CA ALA A 32 4.22 27.23 5.39
C ALA A 32 5.04 27.40 4.10
N SER A 33 6.32 27.76 4.22
CA SER A 33 7.24 27.93 3.10
C SER A 33 7.53 26.62 2.35
N HIS A 34 7.71 25.50 3.07
CA HIS A 34 7.98 24.19 2.46
C HIS A 34 6.76 23.59 1.76
N VAL A 35 5.55 23.87 2.28
CA VAL A 35 4.32 23.28 1.74
C VAL A 35 3.54 24.22 0.82
N GLY A 36 4.03 25.46 0.64
CA GLY A 36 3.46 26.44 -0.27
C GLY A 36 2.18 27.11 0.23
N LEU A 37 2.05 27.28 1.56
CA LEU A 37 0.94 27.99 2.19
C LEU A 37 1.25 29.48 2.32
N ALA A 38 0.20 30.31 2.36
CA ALA A 38 0.36 31.75 2.33
C ALA A 38 0.79 32.34 3.68
N SER A 39 0.51 31.65 4.78
CA SER A 39 0.75 32.17 6.13
C SER A 39 1.08 31.08 7.16
N PRO A 40 1.79 31.42 8.25
CA PRO A 40 2.00 30.52 9.38
C PRO A 40 0.69 30.08 10.05
N GLN A 41 -0.33 30.95 10.10
CA GLN A 41 -1.64 30.60 10.67
C GLN A 41 -2.36 29.51 9.85
N GLU A 42 -2.23 29.57 8.53
CA GLU A 42 -2.79 28.54 7.64
C GLU A 42 -2.07 27.19 7.86
N ALA A 43 -0.75 27.23 8.04
CA ALA A 43 0.03 26.03 8.38
C ALA A 43 -0.41 25.44 9.73
N GLU A 44 -0.60 26.28 10.75
CA GLU A 44 -1.09 25.87 12.06
C GLU A 44 -2.44 25.15 11.97
N GLN A 45 -3.40 25.75 11.26
CA GLN A 45 -4.72 25.14 11.08
C GLN A 45 -4.62 23.78 10.36
N HIS A 46 -3.76 23.67 9.35
CA HIS A 46 -3.50 22.41 8.66
C HIS A 46 -2.89 21.35 9.57
N VAL A 47 -1.89 21.71 10.39
CA VAL A 47 -1.25 20.82 11.35
C VAL A 47 -2.27 20.37 12.40
N LEU A 48 -3.08 21.28 12.94
CA LEU A 48 -4.12 20.97 13.92
C LEU A 48 -5.13 19.95 13.38
N MET A 49 -5.67 20.17 12.17
CA MET A 49 -6.58 19.21 11.52
C MET A 49 -5.91 17.85 11.28
N MET A 50 -4.60 17.83 10.99
CA MET A 50 -3.86 16.60 10.81
C MET A 50 -3.62 15.85 12.12
N ILE A 51 -3.45 16.56 13.23
CA ILE A 51 -3.39 15.96 14.58
C ILE A 51 -4.75 15.36 14.96
N GLU A 52 -5.84 16.11 14.79
CA GLU A 52 -7.20 15.65 15.12
C GLU A 52 -7.61 14.41 14.32
N SER A 53 -7.16 14.31 13.07
CA SER A 53 -7.43 13.15 12.21
C SER A 53 -6.45 11.99 12.39
N GLY A 54 -5.46 12.11 13.29
CA GLY A 54 -4.44 11.09 13.54
C GLY A 54 -3.47 10.89 12.38
N GLN A 55 -3.34 11.88 11.50
CA GLN A 55 -2.44 11.82 10.34
C GLN A 55 -0.99 12.21 10.68
N VAL A 56 -0.80 13.00 11.74
CA VAL A 56 0.49 13.46 12.26
C VAL A 56 0.39 13.48 13.79
N HIS A 57 1.43 13.01 14.45
CA HIS A 57 1.61 13.17 15.89
C HIS A 57 2.53 14.38 16.11
N ALA A 58 1.99 15.46 16.66
CA ALA A 58 2.75 16.68 16.90
C ALA A 58 2.15 17.52 18.03
N GLN A 59 2.97 18.39 18.59
CA GLN A 59 2.58 19.41 19.56
C GLN A 59 2.94 20.78 19.01
N ILE A 60 2.00 21.72 19.09
CA ILE A 60 2.19 23.11 18.67
C ILE A 60 2.52 23.93 19.91
N ASP A 61 3.59 24.72 19.83
CA ASP A 61 3.95 25.73 20.82
C ASP A 61 3.64 27.11 20.24
N GLU A 62 2.51 27.69 20.66
CA GLU A 62 2.04 29.00 20.19
C GLU A 62 2.95 30.15 20.65
N HIS A 63 3.69 29.99 21.77
CA HIS A 63 4.58 31.03 22.28
C HIS A 63 5.81 31.19 21.40
N ASP A 64 6.41 30.06 21.00
CA ASP A 64 7.63 30.04 20.18
C ASP A 64 7.32 29.95 18.67
N GLY A 65 6.08 29.68 18.29
CA GLY A 65 5.66 29.48 16.89
C GLY A 65 6.23 28.21 16.27
N MET A 66 6.49 27.18 17.09
CA MET A 66 7.18 25.95 16.72
C MET A 66 6.26 24.74 16.80
N VAL A 67 6.44 23.80 15.87
CA VAL A 67 5.77 22.50 15.87
C VAL A 67 6.80 21.44 16.19
N ARG A 68 6.57 20.70 17.28
CA ARG A 68 7.35 19.52 17.65
C ARG A 68 6.66 18.28 17.10
N PHE A 69 7.35 17.54 16.24
CA PHE A 69 6.85 16.28 15.71
C PHE A 69 7.20 15.16 16.69
N LEU A 70 6.21 14.33 17.00
CA LEU A 70 6.33 13.21 17.92
C LEU A 70 6.27 11.91 17.13
N GLU A 71 6.89 10.86 17.67
CA GLU A 71 6.69 9.51 17.15
C GLU A 71 5.26 9.03 17.44
N ASP A 72 4.79 8.10 16.60
CA ASP A 72 3.48 7.49 16.80
C ASP A 72 3.45 6.77 18.17
N PRO A 73 2.52 7.13 19.07
CA PRO A 73 2.39 6.48 20.37
C PRO A 73 1.85 5.05 20.27
N GLU A 74 1.46 4.55 19.09
CA GLU A 74 0.97 3.18 18.89
C GLU A 74 2.09 2.14 19.14
N GLN A 75 2.06 1.52 20.33
CA GLN A 75 3.01 0.47 20.74
C GLN A 75 2.67 -0.93 20.20
N TYR A 76 1.59 -1.07 19.40
CA TYR A 76 1.10 -2.34 18.82
C TYR A 76 0.86 -3.49 19.81
N ASN A 77 0.81 -3.21 21.11
CA ASN A 77 0.69 -4.19 22.19
C ASN A 77 -0.76 -4.34 22.71
N ASN A 78 -1.72 -3.75 22.01
CA ASN A 78 -3.12 -3.74 22.43
C ASN A 78 -3.90 -4.91 21.83
N GLU A 79 -4.92 -5.39 22.56
CA GLU A 79 -5.83 -6.44 22.11
C GLU A 79 -6.50 -6.10 20.77
N ARG A 80 -6.86 -4.83 20.57
CA ARG A 80 -7.38 -4.31 19.30
C ARG A 80 -6.44 -4.54 18.11
N THR A 81 -5.12 -4.45 18.32
CA THR A 81 -4.12 -4.71 17.28
C THR A 81 -4.07 -6.20 16.96
N ALA A 82 -4.17 -7.07 17.98
CA ALA A 82 -4.26 -8.51 17.80
C ALA A 82 -5.52 -8.93 17.04
N GLU A 83 -6.68 -8.36 17.38
CA GLU A 83 -7.94 -8.59 16.65
C GLU A 83 -7.86 -8.15 15.18
N ARG A 84 -7.24 -6.99 14.92
CA ARG A 84 -7.03 -6.50 13.54
C ARG A 84 -6.17 -7.49 12.74
N LEU A 85 -5.09 -7.99 13.35
CA LEU A 85 -4.21 -8.99 12.72
C LEU A 85 -4.96 -10.30 12.46
N ASP A 86 -5.72 -10.81 13.43
CA ASP A 86 -6.51 -12.03 13.27
C ASP A 86 -7.54 -11.89 12.13
N SER A 87 -8.24 -10.75 12.07
CA SER A 87 -9.16 -10.44 10.97
C SER A 87 -8.46 -10.45 9.61
N GLN A 88 -7.28 -9.83 9.50
CA GLN A 88 -6.52 -9.81 8.24
C GLN A 88 -6.00 -11.18 7.83
N ILE A 89 -5.57 -12.00 8.80
CA ILE A 89 -5.17 -13.39 8.57
C ILE A 89 -6.37 -14.19 8.04
N ARG A 90 -7.54 -14.08 8.68
CA ARG A 90 -8.77 -14.76 8.22
C ARG A 90 -9.18 -14.33 6.82
N GLN A 91 -9.12 -13.03 6.51
CA GLN A 91 -9.40 -12.53 5.15
C GLN A 91 -8.44 -13.13 4.12
N SER A 92 -7.16 -13.25 4.45
CA SER A 92 -6.14 -13.85 3.58
C SER A 92 -6.39 -15.34 3.36
N ILE A 93 -6.73 -16.08 4.41
CA ILE A 93 -7.13 -17.50 4.32
C ILE A 93 -8.35 -17.66 3.43
N ASN A 94 -9.41 -16.88 3.66
CA ASN A 94 -10.64 -16.92 2.86
C ASN A 94 -10.37 -16.65 1.38
N LEU A 95 -9.52 -15.66 1.08
CA LEU A 95 -9.11 -15.38 -0.29
C LEU A 95 -8.36 -16.55 -0.91
N ALA A 96 -7.41 -17.16 -0.18
CA ALA A 96 -6.66 -18.33 -0.65
C ALA A 96 -7.58 -19.54 -0.91
N THR A 97 -8.54 -19.80 -0.02
CA THR A 97 -9.52 -20.88 -0.20
C THR A 97 -10.39 -20.63 -1.43
N LYS A 98 -10.86 -19.40 -1.63
CA LYS A 98 -11.64 -19.04 -2.82
C LYS A 98 -10.81 -19.16 -4.10
N MET A 99 -9.54 -18.77 -4.06
CA MET A 99 -8.63 -18.92 -5.19
C MET A 99 -8.40 -20.40 -5.52
N LYS A 100 -8.27 -21.26 -4.50
CA LYS A 100 -8.17 -22.71 -4.67
C LYS A 100 -9.43 -23.30 -5.31
N SER A 101 -10.62 -22.92 -4.84
CA SER A 101 -11.87 -23.43 -5.43
C SER A 101 -12.05 -22.97 -6.88
N VAL A 102 -11.67 -21.71 -7.19
CA VAL A 102 -11.66 -21.22 -8.57
C VAL A 102 -10.67 -22.02 -9.41
N HIS A 103 -9.47 -22.29 -8.89
CA HIS A 103 -8.47 -23.09 -9.58
C HIS A 103 -8.99 -24.50 -9.89
N GLU A 104 -9.59 -25.19 -8.92
CA GLU A 104 -10.22 -26.50 -9.12
C GLU A 104 -11.31 -26.45 -10.19
N SER A 105 -12.17 -25.44 -10.17
CA SER A 105 -13.24 -25.28 -11.17
C SER A 105 -12.68 -25.06 -12.59
N VAL A 106 -11.57 -24.32 -12.73
CA VAL A 106 -10.90 -24.09 -14.02
C VAL A 106 -10.22 -25.37 -14.53
N MET A 107 -9.62 -26.16 -13.64
CA MET A 107 -9.01 -27.44 -14.00
C MET A 107 -10.04 -28.44 -14.55
N CYS A 108 -11.27 -28.40 -14.04
CA CYS A 108 -12.38 -29.24 -14.52
C CYS A 108 -13.14 -28.65 -15.73
N ASP A 109 -12.81 -27.43 -16.18
CA ASP A 109 -13.50 -26.78 -17.28
C ASP A 109 -13.18 -27.47 -18.62
N ARG A 110 -14.23 -27.78 -19.39
CA ARG A 110 -14.16 -28.56 -20.63
C ARG A 110 -13.30 -27.87 -21.68
N GLN A 111 -13.35 -26.53 -21.76
CA GLN A 111 -12.52 -25.78 -22.69
C GLN A 111 -11.04 -25.84 -22.31
N TYR A 112 -10.73 -25.76 -21.01
CA TYR A 112 -9.36 -25.89 -20.50
C TYR A 112 -8.79 -27.28 -20.76
N LEU A 113 -9.55 -28.33 -20.42
CA LEU A 113 -9.18 -29.73 -20.67
C LEU A 113 -8.99 -30.02 -22.17
N SER A 114 -9.84 -29.48 -23.05
CA SER A 114 -9.68 -29.65 -24.51
C SER A 114 -8.37 -29.03 -25.04
N LYS A 115 -7.94 -27.90 -24.47
CA LYS A 115 -6.70 -27.22 -24.87
C LYS A 115 -5.46 -27.93 -24.33
N ILE A 116 -5.50 -28.43 -23.10
CA ILE A 116 -4.41 -29.24 -22.55
C ILE A 116 -4.24 -30.54 -23.32
N SER A 117 -5.33 -31.29 -23.51
CA SER A 117 -5.29 -32.56 -24.25
C SER A 117 -4.85 -32.38 -25.71
N ALA A 118 -5.27 -31.30 -26.38
CA ALA A 118 -4.77 -30.96 -27.72
C ALA A 118 -3.26 -30.63 -27.72
N LYS A 119 -2.78 -29.86 -26.73
CA LYS A 119 -1.36 -29.52 -26.57
C LYS A 119 -0.50 -30.74 -26.25
N GLU A 120 -1.02 -31.69 -25.48
CA GLU A 120 -0.33 -32.92 -25.12
C GLU A 120 -0.24 -33.89 -26.30
N ARG A 121 -1.30 -33.99 -27.12
CA ARG A 121 -1.25 -34.71 -28.41
C ARG A 121 -0.23 -34.11 -29.37
N SER A 122 -0.16 -32.77 -29.48
CA SER A 122 0.86 -32.13 -30.33
C SER A 122 2.30 -32.31 -29.82
N ARG A 123 2.50 -32.67 -28.55
CA ARG A 123 3.82 -33.00 -27.99
C ARG A 123 4.23 -34.46 -28.24
N LEU A 124 3.26 -35.35 -28.42
CA LEU A 124 3.49 -36.77 -28.73
C LEU A 124 3.66 -37.02 -30.24
N ASP A 125 3.22 -36.09 -31.08
CA ASP A 125 3.43 -36.08 -32.55
C ASP A 125 4.83 -35.60 -32.98
N VAL A 126 5.87 -35.77 -32.13
CA VAL A 126 7.26 -35.60 -32.60
C VAL A 126 7.59 -36.82 -33.48
N PRO A 127 7.87 -36.63 -34.79
CA PRO A 127 8.16 -37.75 -35.68
C PRO A 127 9.44 -38.49 -35.25
N PRO A 128 9.55 -39.82 -35.48
CA PRO A 128 10.67 -40.64 -35.00
C PRO A 128 12.05 -40.32 -35.61
N ASP A 129 12.16 -39.34 -36.51
CA ASP A 129 13.37 -39.14 -37.33
C ASP A 129 14.52 -38.38 -36.63
N ASP A 130 14.34 -37.86 -35.41
CA ASP A 130 15.40 -37.15 -34.68
C ASP A 130 16.13 -38.00 -33.61
N VAL A 131 15.92 -39.32 -33.55
CA VAL A 131 16.65 -40.22 -32.62
C VAL A 131 17.96 -40.74 -33.25
N GLN A 132 18.27 -40.41 -34.51
CA GLN A 132 19.37 -41.02 -35.26
C GLN A 132 20.64 -40.16 -35.39
N MET A 133 20.87 -39.21 -34.47
CA MET A 133 22.11 -38.42 -34.42
C MET A 133 22.92 -38.54 -33.11
N LEU A 134 22.64 -39.54 -32.27
CA LEU A 134 23.41 -39.77 -31.03
C LEU A 134 24.24 -41.05 -30.99
N TYR A 135 24.30 -41.82 -32.08
CA TYR A 135 25.26 -42.92 -32.17
C TYR A 135 25.76 -43.07 -33.61
N GLN A 136 26.97 -42.56 -33.86
CA GLN A 136 27.88 -43.21 -34.79
C GLN A 136 29.31 -43.21 -34.21
N PRO A 137 30.09 -44.26 -34.53
CA PRO A 137 31.30 -44.68 -33.81
C PRO A 137 32.54 -43.81 -34.05
#